data_AF-A0AAW0TGF3-F1
#
_entry.id   AF-A0AAW0TGF3-F1
#
_cell.length_a   1.000
_cell.length_b   1.000
_cell.length_c   1.000
_cell.angle_alpha   90.00
_cell.angle_beta   90.00
_cell.angle_gamma   90.00
#
_symmetry.space_group_name_H-M   'P 1'
#
loop_
_entity.id
_entity.type
_entity.pdbx_description
1 polymer ?
#
loop_
_entity_poly.entity_id
_entity_poly.type
_entity_poly.pdbx_seq_one_letter_code
_entity_poly.pdbx_strand_id
1 'polypeptide(L)'
;MAAIAAIRAVFLSHTILVFTPRQAVAHNIQRTSPMASPTYAELASSLFVNQMAILELMHNSSNASCAAANVRNESDADREATKRLEEMLGTRMDRVLAALEVQQRHTQQVLDTLNSTAMDTLAKVEEVREEMKEELGKIAEDMQMSATQTTEQPKEEEVAAVTEVAHSGLIVHNDSLPSLCNGNKILFGTVGSVEVVEGSTYSSAVTCSWDLNFPVESSVSLTWGYIDMENHSSCNYDWVDVRHNSQSVYGRKLCGSLNSSVLQLLNLTLHKINNLKVSFRSDGSNEKRGFRLFYRTY
;
A
#
# COMPACT_ATOMS: atom_id res chain seq x y z
N MET A 1 1.80 -25.93 43.38
CA MET A 1 0.70 -24.99 43.68
C MET A 1 1.17 -23.55 43.87
N ALA A 2 2.04 -23.22 44.85
CA ALA A 2 2.46 -21.83 45.11
C ALA A 2 3.36 -21.19 44.03
N ALA A 3 4.24 -21.97 43.39
CA ALA A 3 5.15 -21.48 42.33
C ALA A 3 4.41 -21.05 41.05
N ILE A 4 3.33 -21.76 40.69
CA ILE A 4 2.52 -21.51 39.47
C ILE A 4 1.63 -20.27 39.66
N ALA A 5 1.18 -19.99 40.88
CA ALA A 5 0.44 -18.77 41.21
C ALA A 5 1.34 -17.51 41.23
N ALA A 6 2.60 -17.64 41.65
CA ALA A 6 3.58 -16.55 41.61
C ALA A 6 3.98 -16.19 40.17
N ILE A 7 4.14 -17.18 39.28
CA ILE A 7 4.38 -16.97 37.85
C ILE A 7 3.17 -16.28 37.19
N ARG A 8 1.94 -16.65 37.56
CA ARG A 8 0.70 -15.95 37.14
C ARG A 8 0.70 -14.47 37.50
N ALA A 9 1.11 -14.09 38.72
CA ALA A 9 1.08 -12.70 39.18
C ALA A 9 2.17 -11.82 38.54
N VAL A 10 3.35 -12.39 38.29
CA VAL A 10 4.46 -11.69 37.61
C VAL A 10 4.15 -11.47 36.13
N PHE A 11 3.53 -12.45 35.44
CA PHE A 11 3.18 -12.34 34.02
C PHE A 11 1.91 -11.54 33.76
N LEU A 12 0.87 -11.60 34.60
CA LEU A 12 -0.30 -10.73 34.44
C LEU A 12 0.07 -9.25 34.64
N SER A 13 1.02 -8.92 35.54
CA SER A 13 1.46 -7.53 35.71
C SER A 13 2.41 -7.05 34.59
N HIS A 14 3.34 -7.89 34.12
CA HIS A 14 4.23 -7.53 32.99
C HIS A 14 3.50 -7.47 31.64
N THR A 15 2.54 -8.37 31.40
CA THR A 15 1.75 -8.35 30.16
C THR A 15 0.76 -7.17 30.13
N ILE A 16 0.28 -6.65 31.26
CA ILE A 16 -0.62 -5.48 31.29
C ILE A 16 0.15 -4.15 31.21
N LEU A 17 1.32 -4.04 31.87
CA LEU A 17 2.12 -2.81 31.88
C LEU A 17 2.90 -2.55 30.58
N VAL A 18 3.29 -3.59 29.84
CA VAL A 18 4.02 -3.42 28.57
C VAL A 18 3.06 -3.21 27.37
N PHE A 19 1.82 -3.67 27.45
CA PHE A 19 0.92 -3.74 26.28
C PHE A 19 -0.05 -2.56 26.10
N THR A 20 -0.39 -1.79 27.14
CA THR A 20 -1.35 -0.68 26.98
C THR A 20 -0.78 0.56 26.26
N PRO A 21 0.51 0.94 26.38
CA PRO A 21 1.02 2.09 25.62
C PRO A 21 1.60 1.71 24.26
N ARG A 22 2.11 0.48 24.07
CA ARG A 22 2.81 0.06 22.83
C ARG A 22 1.88 -0.45 21.72
N GLN A 23 0.73 -1.04 22.04
CA GLN A 23 -0.29 -1.36 21.03
C GLN A 23 -0.99 -0.11 20.49
N ALA A 24 -1.11 0.94 21.31
CA ALA A 24 -1.59 2.24 20.84
C ALA A 24 -0.63 2.83 19.79
N VAL A 25 0.69 2.66 19.96
CA VAL A 25 1.70 3.10 19.00
C VAL A 25 1.71 2.23 17.73
N ALA A 26 1.61 0.90 17.82
CA ALA A 26 1.53 0.03 16.64
C ALA A 26 0.26 0.25 15.82
N HIS A 27 -0.88 0.48 16.48
CA HIS A 27 -2.14 0.83 15.82
C HIS A 27 -2.14 2.28 15.28
N ASN A 28 -1.36 3.20 15.86
CA ASN A 28 -1.13 4.53 15.28
C ASN A 28 -0.18 4.48 14.07
N ILE A 29 0.90 3.67 14.13
CA ILE A 29 1.84 3.47 13.01
C ILE A 29 1.11 2.88 11.79
N GLN A 30 0.16 1.97 12.00
CA GLN A 30 -0.71 1.44 10.94
C GLN A 30 -1.71 2.47 10.37
N ARG A 31 -2.05 3.53 11.13
CA ARG A 31 -2.91 4.63 10.67
C ARG A 31 -2.13 5.77 10.02
N THR A 32 -0.85 5.94 10.34
CA THR A 32 -0.03 7.06 9.85
C THR A 32 0.97 6.69 8.76
N SER A 33 1.26 5.40 8.55
CA SER A 33 2.17 4.92 7.50
C SER A 33 1.61 3.70 6.75
N PRO A 34 1.04 3.88 5.53
CA PRO A 34 0.58 2.76 4.70
C PRO A 34 1.73 2.02 3.99
N MET A 35 2.99 2.33 4.31
CA MET A 35 4.20 1.64 3.83
C MET A 35 4.81 0.71 4.88
N ALA A 36 4.01 0.07 5.73
CA ALA A 36 4.50 -1.12 6.41
C ALA A 36 4.72 -2.18 5.31
N SER A 37 5.98 -2.53 5.03
CA SER A 37 6.33 -3.58 4.08
C SER A 37 5.53 -4.85 4.41
N PRO A 38 5.19 -5.70 3.42
CA PRO A 38 4.48 -6.96 3.67
C PRO A 38 5.17 -7.80 4.77
N THR A 39 6.49 -7.69 4.90
CA THR A 39 7.28 -8.27 5.99
C THR A 39 6.93 -7.74 7.39
N TYR A 40 6.59 -6.46 7.57
CA TYR A 40 6.23 -5.91 8.89
C TYR A 40 4.86 -6.41 9.35
N ALA A 41 3.87 -6.44 8.43
CA ALA A 41 2.53 -6.95 8.72
C ALA A 41 2.53 -8.46 9.01
N GLU A 42 3.34 -9.24 8.27
CA GLU A 42 3.53 -10.67 8.51
C GLU A 42 4.23 -10.94 9.85
N LEU A 43 5.25 -10.15 10.22
CA LEU A 43 5.92 -10.28 11.52
C LEU A 43 5.01 -9.93 12.70
N ALA A 44 4.22 -8.86 12.60
CA ALA A 44 3.25 -8.47 13.63
C ALA A 44 2.14 -9.53 13.79
N SER A 45 1.67 -10.10 12.69
CA SER A 45 0.67 -11.19 12.70
C SER A 45 1.24 -12.48 13.29
N SER A 46 2.49 -12.82 12.95
CA SER A 46 3.21 -13.96 13.53
C SER A 46 3.39 -13.82 15.04
N LEU A 47 3.71 -12.61 15.53
CA LEU A 47 3.82 -12.33 16.96
C LEU A 47 2.49 -12.57 17.69
N PHE A 48 1.37 -12.12 17.10
CA PHE A 48 0.04 -12.31 17.66
C PHE A 48 -0.36 -13.79 17.72
N VAL A 49 -0.12 -14.54 16.65
CA VAL A 49 -0.41 -15.99 16.59
C VAL A 49 0.42 -16.75 17.63
N ASN A 50 1.72 -16.45 17.73
CA ASN A 50 2.59 -17.07 18.73
C ASN A 50 2.13 -16.74 20.17
N GLN A 51 1.65 -15.52 20.41
CA GLN A 51 1.17 -15.10 21.73
C GLN A 51 -0.14 -15.80 22.13
N MET A 52 -1.06 -16.02 21.18
CA MET A 52 -2.28 -16.79 21.42
C MET A 52 -1.97 -18.28 21.64
N ALA A 53 -1.02 -18.86 20.90
CA ALA A 53 -0.59 -20.24 21.09
C ALA A 53 0.04 -20.47 22.47
N ILE A 54 0.83 -19.52 22.99
CA ILE A 54 1.36 -19.58 24.36
C ILE A 54 0.22 -19.60 25.39
N LEU A 55 -0.77 -18.71 25.25
CA LEU A 55 -1.91 -18.62 26.18
C LEU A 55 -2.74 -19.91 26.19
N GLU A 56 -2.99 -20.52 25.04
CA GLU A 56 -3.71 -21.79 24.93
C GLU A 56 -2.96 -22.97 25.54
N LEU A 57 -1.64 -23.06 25.32
CA LEU A 57 -0.80 -24.10 25.93
C LEU A 57 -0.78 -24.00 27.46
N MET A 58 -0.75 -22.78 27.99
CA MET A 58 -0.82 -22.51 29.43
C MET A 58 -2.18 -22.85 30.03
N HIS A 59 -3.27 -22.63 29.28
CA HIS A 59 -4.62 -23.00 29.70
C HIS A 59 -4.83 -24.53 29.71
N ASN A 60 -4.32 -25.21 28.68
CA ASN A 60 -4.45 -26.67 28.55
C ASN A 60 -3.60 -27.43 29.57
N SER A 61 -2.41 -26.94 29.94
CA SER A 61 -1.61 -27.55 31.01
C SER A 61 -2.29 -27.43 32.37
N SER A 62 -2.96 -26.31 32.64
CA SER A 62 -3.77 -26.10 33.86
C SER A 62 -4.94 -27.09 33.93
N ASN A 63 -5.64 -27.31 32.82
CA ASN A 63 -6.79 -28.21 32.79
C ASN A 63 -6.37 -29.69 32.91
N ALA A 64 -5.24 -30.08 32.30
CA ALA A 64 -4.68 -31.43 32.45
C ALA A 64 -4.29 -31.73 33.90
N SER A 65 -3.65 -30.78 34.58
CA SER A 65 -3.29 -30.90 36.00
C SER A 65 -4.51 -31.02 36.92
N CYS A 66 -5.62 -30.36 36.61
CA CYS A 66 -6.88 -30.50 37.35
C CYS A 66 -7.60 -31.84 37.08
N ALA A 67 -7.53 -32.37 35.86
CA ALA A 67 -8.17 -33.64 35.50
C ALA A 67 -7.48 -34.85 36.18
N ALA A 68 -6.14 -34.84 36.25
CA ALA A 68 -5.36 -35.89 36.90
C ALA A 68 -5.63 -36.00 38.41
N ALA A 69 -5.96 -34.89 39.08
CA ALA A 69 -6.27 -34.87 40.51
C ALA A 69 -7.61 -35.58 40.88
N ASN A 70 -8.43 -35.97 39.90
CA ASN A 70 -9.78 -36.49 40.12
C ASN A 70 -9.94 -38.00 39.87
N VAL A 71 -8.88 -38.71 39.47
CA VAL A 71 -8.92 -40.16 39.21
C VAL A 71 -8.72 -40.92 40.53
N ARG A 72 -9.77 -41.58 41.05
CA ARG A 72 -9.77 -42.19 42.39
C ARG A 72 -9.56 -43.72 42.44
N ASN A 73 -9.43 -44.42 41.29
CA ASN A 73 -9.40 -45.89 41.22
C ASN A 73 -8.28 -46.43 40.28
N GLU A 74 -7.02 -46.04 40.49
CA GLU A 74 -5.86 -46.60 39.76
C GLU A 74 -4.94 -47.41 40.69
N SER A 75 -4.25 -48.41 40.14
CA SER A 75 -3.24 -49.17 40.88
C SER A 75 -2.03 -48.28 41.21
N ASP A 76 -1.31 -48.56 42.30
CA ASP A 76 -0.14 -47.76 42.70
C ASP A 76 0.95 -47.70 41.61
N ALA A 77 1.04 -48.74 40.77
CA ALA A 77 1.95 -48.81 39.63
C ALA A 77 1.50 -47.89 38.48
N ASP A 78 0.20 -47.83 38.20
CA ASP A 78 -0.37 -46.92 37.19
C ASP A 78 -0.23 -45.46 37.64
N ARG A 79 -0.43 -45.19 38.93
CA ARG A 79 -0.27 -43.84 39.51
C ARG A 79 1.16 -43.32 39.40
N GLU A 80 2.15 -44.17 39.63
CA GLU A 80 3.56 -43.84 39.49
C GLU A 80 3.96 -43.66 38.01
N ALA A 81 3.40 -44.45 37.09
CA ALA A 81 3.60 -44.29 35.66
C ALA A 81 3.00 -42.97 35.14
N THR A 82 1.78 -42.62 35.57
CA THR A 82 1.12 -41.35 35.24
C THR A 82 1.92 -40.15 35.74
N LYS A 83 2.42 -40.22 36.98
CA LYS A 83 3.25 -39.14 37.56
C LYS A 83 4.56 -38.92 36.79
N ARG A 84 5.22 -39.99 36.35
CA ARG A 84 6.44 -39.89 35.51
C ARG A 84 6.15 -39.31 34.14
N LEU A 85 4.99 -39.65 33.57
CA LEU A 85 4.55 -39.10 32.28
C LEU A 85 4.27 -37.60 32.40
N GLU A 86 3.63 -37.16 33.48
CA GLU A 86 3.38 -35.74 33.78
C GLU A 86 4.68 -34.95 33.97
N GLU A 87 5.66 -35.49 34.68
CA GLU A 87 6.98 -34.85 34.84
C GLU A 87 7.73 -34.73 33.50
N MET A 88 7.69 -35.79 32.68
CA MET A 88 8.28 -35.73 31.33
C MET A 88 7.55 -34.74 30.43
N LEU A 89 6.23 -34.68 30.49
CA LEU A 89 5.42 -33.76 29.68
C LEU A 89 5.62 -32.31 30.12
N GLY A 90 5.68 -32.05 31.43
CA GLY A 90 6.00 -30.74 31.99
C GLY A 90 7.38 -30.25 31.56
N THR A 91 8.41 -31.10 31.70
CA THR A 91 9.78 -30.76 31.28
C THR A 91 9.87 -30.48 29.78
N ARG A 92 9.12 -31.21 28.94
CA ARG A 92 9.06 -30.95 27.49
C ARG A 92 8.32 -29.65 27.17
N MET A 93 7.22 -29.37 27.87
CA MET A 93 6.44 -28.13 27.71
C MET A 93 7.27 -26.90 28.10
N ASP A 94 8.01 -26.95 29.21
CA ASP A 94 8.87 -25.86 29.66
C ASP A 94 9.97 -25.52 28.63
N ARG A 95 10.53 -26.54 27.96
CA ARG A 95 11.49 -26.34 26.87
C ARG A 95 10.87 -25.70 25.64
N VAL A 96 9.64 -26.10 25.28
CA VAL A 96 8.90 -25.50 24.16
C VAL A 96 8.56 -24.04 24.48
N LEU A 97 8.11 -23.75 25.70
CA LEU A 97 7.79 -22.40 26.15
C LEU A 97 9.03 -21.50 26.12
N ALA A 98 10.17 -21.96 26.65
CA ALA A 98 11.43 -21.21 26.62
C ALA A 98 11.90 -20.93 25.18
N ALA A 99 11.77 -21.89 24.26
CA ALA A 99 12.10 -21.69 22.85
C ALA A 99 11.18 -20.66 22.17
N LEU A 100 9.89 -20.68 22.52
CA LEU A 100 8.91 -19.75 21.97
C LEU A 100 9.10 -18.31 22.51
N GLU A 101 9.49 -18.15 23.78
CA GLU A 101 9.89 -16.86 24.35
C GLU A 101 11.14 -16.28 23.69
N VAL A 102 12.12 -17.13 23.34
CA VAL A 102 13.30 -16.69 22.57
C VAL A 102 12.89 -16.21 21.18
N GLN A 103 12.03 -16.95 20.49
CA GLN A 103 11.49 -16.53 19.19
C GLN A 103 10.75 -15.20 19.29
N GLN A 104 9.85 -15.05 20.27
CA GLN A 104 9.09 -13.82 20.46
C GLN A 104 10.00 -12.62 20.75
N ARG A 105 11.06 -12.78 21.55
CA ARG A 105 12.07 -11.73 21.79
C ARG A 105 12.80 -11.33 20.51
N HIS A 106 13.22 -12.30 19.69
CA HIS A 106 13.87 -12.00 18.42
C HIS A 106 12.94 -11.26 17.46
N THR A 107 11.68 -11.69 17.33
CA THR A 107 10.71 -11.01 16.48
C THR A 107 10.46 -9.57 16.94
N GLN A 108 10.36 -9.34 18.25
CA GLN A 108 10.21 -7.98 18.79
C GLN A 108 11.43 -7.11 18.51
N GLN A 109 12.64 -7.65 18.65
CA GLN A 109 13.87 -6.94 18.35
C GLN A 109 13.98 -6.53 16.87
N VAL A 110 13.54 -7.41 15.96
CA VAL A 110 13.44 -7.10 14.53
C VAL A 110 12.44 -5.96 14.31
N LEU A 111 11.28 -6.00 14.97
CA LEU A 111 10.26 -4.96 14.86
C LEU A 111 10.78 -3.59 15.34
N ASP A 112 11.48 -3.56 16.47
CA ASP A 112 12.04 -2.33 17.04
C ASP A 112 13.13 -1.74 16.11
N THR A 113 13.96 -2.62 15.51
CA THR A 113 14.99 -2.21 14.54
C THR A 113 14.35 -1.62 13.29
N LEU A 114 13.34 -2.29 12.73
CA LEU A 114 12.60 -1.80 11.56
C LEU A 114 11.96 -0.44 11.83
N ASN A 115 11.36 -0.25 13.01
CA ASN A 115 10.76 1.01 13.37
C ASN A 115 11.81 2.13 13.51
N SER A 116 12.96 1.84 14.10
CA SER A 116 14.07 2.79 14.18
C SER A 116 14.60 3.18 12.80
N THR A 117 14.77 2.22 11.89
CA THR A 117 15.22 2.50 10.52
C THR A 117 14.19 3.33 9.75
N ALA A 118 12.90 3.03 9.90
CA ALA A 118 11.83 3.80 9.25
C ALA A 118 11.83 5.27 9.71
N MET A 119 11.97 5.52 11.01
CA MET A 119 12.05 6.89 11.54
C MET A 119 13.28 7.65 11.05
N ASP A 120 14.44 7.00 10.96
CA ASP A 120 15.67 7.59 10.40
C ASP A 120 15.51 7.93 8.90
N THR A 121 14.89 7.03 8.13
CA THR A 121 14.60 7.30 6.71
C THR A 121 13.62 8.45 6.53
N LEU A 122 12.61 8.56 7.39
CA LEU A 122 11.64 9.66 7.33
C LEU A 122 12.31 11.01 7.60
N ALA A 123 13.18 11.08 8.62
CA ALA A 123 13.95 12.29 8.92
C ALA A 123 14.81 12.74 7.72
N LYS A 124 15.48 11.79 7.04
CA LYS A 124 16.27 12.07 5.82
C LYS A 124 15.41 12.55 4.66
N VAL A 125 14.18 12.04 4.51
CA VAL A 125 13.25 12.50 3.47
C VAL A 125 12.78 13.92 3.76
N GLU A 126 12.53 14.28 5.02
CA GLU A 126 12.18 15.64 5.42
C GLU A 126 13.33 16.63 5.19
N GLU A 127 14.57 16.22 5.46
CA GLU A 127 15.77 17.02 5.14
C GLU A 127 15.86 17.32 3.65
N VAL A 128 15.78 16.30 2.78
CA VAL A 128 15.79 16.48 1.31
C VAL A 128 14.62 17.35 0.83
N ARG A 129 13.45 17.27 1.48
CA ARG A 129 12.29 18.11 1.15
C ARG A 129 12.58 19.59 1.39
N GLU A 130 13.21 19.93 2.50
CA GLU A 130 13.56 21.33 2.80
C GLU A 130 14.67 21.82 1.88
N GLU A 131 15.67 20.99 1.53
CA GLU A 131 16.67 21.33 0.50
C GLU A 131 16.02 21.62 -0.85
N MET A 132 15.07 20.79 -1.29
CA MET A 132 14.36 20.98 -2.56
C MET A 132 13.47 22.24 -2.55
N LYS A 133 12.87 22.59 -1.40
CA LYS A 133 12.12 23.84 -1.26
C LYS A 133 13.02 25.06 -1.40
N GLU A 134 14.23 25.02 -0.84
CA GLU A 134 15.19 26.12 -0.95
C GLU A 134 15.62 26.34 -2.41
N GLU A 135 15.94 25.26 -3.14
CA GLU A 135 16.32 25.33 -4.55
C GLU A 135 15.15 25.81 -5.44
N LEU A 136 13.92 25.36 -5.18
CA LEU A 136 12.72 25.87 -5.86
C LEU A 136 12.49 27.36 -5.59
N GLY A 137 12.81 27.84 -4.38
CA GLY A 137 12.76 29.27 -4.04
C GLY A 137 13.72 30.10 -4.88
N LYS A 138 14.97 29.64 -5.05
CA LYS A 138 15.98 30.31 -5.89
C LYS A 138 15.55 30.38 -7.35
N ILE A 139 14.99 29.31 -7.90
CA ILE A 139 14.45 29.26 -9.27
C ILE A 139 13.28 30.24 -9.44
N ALA A 140 12.39 30.36 -8.45
CA ALA A 140 11.27 31.30 -8.49
C ALA A 140 11.74 32.77 -8.47
N GLU A 141 12.77 33.09 -7.67
CA GLU A 141 13.38 34.43 -7.64
C GLU A 141 14.09 34.78 -8.97
N ASP A 142 14.78 33.82 -9.59
CA ASP A 142 15.40 34.00 -10.91
C ASP A 142 14.37 34.20 -12.03
N MET A 143 13.20 33.55 -11.95
CA MET A 143 12.09 33.80 -12.87
C MET A 143 11.46 35.20 -12.69
N GLN A 144 11.50 35.76 -11.48
CA GLN A 144 10.98 37.11 -11.19
C GLN A 144 11.87 38.23 -11.74
N MET A 145 13.17 37.97 -11.97
CA MET A 145 14.11 38.92 -12.60
C MET A 145 13.93 39.06 -14.12
N SER A 146 13.19 38.16 -14.77
CA SER A 146 12.92 38.22 -16.22
C SER A 146 11.54 38.83 -16.57
N ALA A 147 10.65 38.99 -15.59
CA ALA A 147 9.30 39.52 -15.77
C ALA A 147 9.10 40.90 -15.14
N THR A 148 9.91 41.88 -15.54
CA THR A 148 9.57 43.31 -15.34
C THR A 148 9.44 44.03 -16.68
N GLN A 149 8.42 43.65 -17.44
CA GLN A 149 7.69 44.52 -18.37
C GLN A 149 6.46 43.78 -18.85
N THR A 150 5.38 43.83 -18.06
CA THR A 150 4.03 44.31 -18.45
C THR A 150 3.12 44.06 -17.26
N THR A 151 2.68 45.16 -16.65
CA THR A 151 1.71 45.23 -15.56
C THR A 151 0.34 44.71 -15.97
N GLU A 152 -0.16 43.66 -15.31
CA GLU A 152 -1.58 43.48 -14.99
C GLU A 152 -1.71 42.54 -13.77
N GLN A 153 -2.31 43.03 -12.69
CA GLN A 153 -2.52 42.31 -11.43
C GLN A 153 -3.63 41.24 -11.57
N PRO A 154 -3.43 39.99 -11.12
CA PRO A 154 -4.53 39.11 -10.77
C PRO A 154 -4.92 39.34 -9.30
N LYS A 155 -6.23 39.40 -9.06
CA LYS A 155 -6.87 39.57 -7.76
C LYS A 155 -6.54 38.41 -6.83
N GLU A 156 -6.19 38.75 -5.59
CA GLU A 156 -6.09 37.85 -4.43
C GLU A 156 -7.44 37.21 -4.12
N GLU A 157 -7.75 36.05 -4.69
CA GLU A 157 -8.82 35.19 -4.17
C GLU A 157 -8.67 33.72 -4.59
N GLU A 158 -7.50 33.09 -4.40
CA GLU A 158 -7.39 31.62 -4.38
C GLU A 158 -6.10 31.10 -3.71
N VAL A 159 -5.84 31.48 -2.45
CA VAL A 159 -4.68 30.96 -1.68
C VAL A 159 -5.11 30.01 -0.55
N ALA A 160 -6.36 29.54 -0.54
CA ALA A 160 -6.93 28.82 0.61
C ALA A 160 -7.29 27.34 0.37
N ALA A 161 -6.75 26.68 -0.65
CA ALA A 161 -7.04 25.26 -0.92
C ALA A 161 -5.82 24.37 -1.15
N VAL A 162 -4.63 24.77 -0.69
CA VAL A 162 -3.43 23.88 -0.69
C VAL A 162 -3.08 23.49 0.73
N THR A 163 -3.99 22.80 1.41
CA THR A 163 -3.66 22.02 2.61
C THR A 163 -4.72 20.94 2.81
N GLU A 164 -4.26 19.69 3.04
CA GLU A 164 -5.02 18.41 3.11
C GLU A 164 -5.39 17.83 1.73
N VAL A 165 -5.01 16.62 1.28
CA VAL A 165 -4.72 15.29 1.87
C VAL A 165 -3.79 14.58 0.84
N ALA A 166 -2.73 13.83 1.16
CA ALA A 166 -2.86 12.42 1.54
C ALA A 166 -1.56 11.77 2.02
N HIS A 167 -1.57 11.33 3.29
CA HIS A 167 -0.73 10.24 3.82
C HIS A 167 -1.35 8.86 3.52
N SER A 168 -1.91 8.68 2.32
CA SER A 168 -2.27 7.38 1.75
C SER A 168 -2.34 7.56 0.24
N GLY A 169 -1.53 6.82 -0.50
CA GLY A 169 -1.33 6.94 -1.95
C GLY A 169 -2.58 6.71 -2.80
N LEU A 170 -3.52 7.65 -2.72
CA LEU A 170 -4.66 7.78 -3.60
C LEU A 170 -4.85 9.27 -3.86
N ILE A 171 -4.17 9.78 -4.89
CA ILE A 171 -4.62 11.01 -5.54
C ILE A 171 -5.73 10.56 -6.51
N VAL A 172 -6.98 10.50 -6.02
CA VAL A 172 -8.11 10.58 -6.95
C VAL A 172 -8.15 12.03 -7.39
N HIS A 173 -7.68 12.32 -8.60
CA HIS A 173 -8.05 13.57 -9.25
C HIS A 173 -9.57 13.53 -9.45
N ASN A 174 -10.30 14.18 -8.56
CA ASN A 174 -11.73 14.39 -8.69
C ASN A 174 -11.97 15.80 -9.27
N ASP A 175 -11.38 16.07 -10.43
CA ASP A 175 -11.76 17.25 -11.20
C ASP A 175 -13.03 16.88 -11.98
N SER A 176 -14.15 17.22 -11.37
CA SER A 176 -15.44 17.27 -12.05
C SER A 176 -15.36 18.33 -13.16
N LEU A 177 -14.95 17.88 -14.36
CA LEU A 177 -15.10 18.47 -15.70
C LEU A 177 -15.24 20.01 -15.80
N PRO A 178 -14.29 20.66 -16.50
CA PRO A 178 -14.63 21.26 -17.79
C PRO A 178 -13.56 20.99 -18.87
N SER A 179 -13.98 20.44 -20.02
CA SER A 179 -13.15 20.04 -21.18
C SER A 179 -11.93 19.17 -20.83
N LEU A 180 -12.11 17.83 -20.82
CA LEU A 180 -11.12 16.82 -20.42
C LEU A 180 -9.78 16.85 -21.19
N CYS A 181 -9.72 17.58 -22.31
CA CYS A 181 -8.66 17.51 -23.31
C CYS A 181 -7.97 18.85 -23.59
N ASN A 182 -7.90 19.74 -22.60
CA ASN A 182 -7.13 20.96 -22.71
C ASN A 182 -5.70 20.74 -22.22
N GLY A 183 -4.82 20.36 -23.15
CA GLY A 183 -3.39 20.22 -22.90
C GLY A 183 -2.99 18.91 -22.24
N ASN A 184 -1.80 18.93 -21.64
CA ASN A 184 -1.19 17.76 -21.03
C ASN A 184 -1.45 17.72 -19.53
N LYS A 185 -2.00 16.61 -19.04
CA LYS A 185 -2.25 16.39 -17.61
C LYS A 185 -1.12 15.56 -17.01
N ILE A 186 -0.58 16.01 -15.88
CA ILE A 186 0.46 15.26 -15.16
C ILE A 186 -0.22 14.58 -13.97
N LEU A 187 -0.16 13.24 -13.92
CA LEU A 187 -0.76 12.45 -12.87
C LEU A 187 0.32 11.82 -12.00
N PHE A 188 0.20 12.02 -10.70
CA PHE A 188 1.05 11.40 -9.69
C PHE A 188 0.23 10.39 -8.90
N GLY A 189 0.83 9.26 -8.53
CA GLY A 189 0.21 8.29 -7.64
C GLY A 189 0.44 6.85 -8.06
N THR A 190 0.21 5.95 -7.11
CA THR A 190 0.42 4.50 -7.29
C THR A 190 -0.81 3.78 -7.83
N VAL A 191 -1.99 4.41 -7.81
CA VAL A 191 -3.24 3.87 -8.36
C VAL A 191 -4.06 5.00 -8.97
N GLY A 192 -4.67 4.75 -10.13
CA GLY A 192 -5.59 5.71 -10.74
C GLY A 192 -6.20 5.21 -12.04
N SER A 193 -6.89 6.12 -12.73
CA SER A 193 -7.42 5.85 -14.07
C SER A 193 -7.37 7.06 -14.97
N VAL A 194 -7.18 6.81 -16.26
CA VAL A 194 -7.34 7.78 -17.34
C VAL A 194 -8.59 7.42 -18.12
N GLU A 195 -9.48 8.39 -18.31
CA GLU A 195 -10.68 8.21 -19.11
C GLU A 195 -11.00 9.45 -19.95
N VAL A 196 -11.63 9.22 -21.09
CA VAL A 196 -12.21 10.28 -21.93
C VAL A 196 -13.70 10.03 -22.02
N VAL A 197 -14.47 10.87 -21.33
CA VAL A 197 -15.93 10.88 -21.38
C VAL A 197 -16.42 12.33 -21.23
N GLU A 198 -16.99 12.89 -22.28
CA GLU A 198 -17.65 14.21 -22.23
C GLU A 198 -19.17 14.00 -22.29
N GLY A 199 -19.75 13.55 -21.17
CA GLY A 199 -21.15 13.14 -21.13
C GLY A 199 -21.34 11.71 -21.63
N SER A 200 -21.90 11.53 -22.83
CA SER A 200 -22.16 10.19 -23.41
C SER A 200 -21.13 9.74 -24.44
N THR A 201 -20.42 10.69 -25.06
CA THR A 201 -19.37 10.43 -26.07
C THR A 201 -18.20 11.39 -25.88
N TYR A 202 -17.06 11.14 -26.50
CA TYR A 202 -15.96 12.14 -26.54
C TYR A 202 -16.24 13.25 -27.56
N SER A 203 -15.53 14.37 -27.43
CA SER A 203 -15.57 15.48 -28.40
C SER A 203 -14.77 15.17 -29.67
N SER A 204 -15.19 15.77 -30.78
CA SER A 204 -14.49 15.68 -32.06
C SER A 204 -13.25 16.59 -32.10
N ALA A 205 -12.28 16.20 -32.91
CA ALA A 205 -11.03 16.93 -33.17
C ALA A 205 -10.23 17.30 -31.91
N VAL A 206 -10.30 16.49 -30.85
CA VAL A 206 -9.54 16.72 -29.62
C VAL A 206 -8.23 15.97 -29.62
N THR A 207 -7.25 16.51 -28.89
CA THR A 207 -6.00 15.83 -28.58
C THR A 207 -5.73 15.98 -27.09
N CYS A 208 -5.58 14.86 -26.40
CA CYS A 208 -5.46 14.79 -24.96
C CYS A 208 -4.22 13.97 -24.62
N SER A 209 -3.47 14.40 -23.62
CA SER A 209 -2.34 13.62 -23.14
C SER A 209 -2.27 13.62 -21.62
N TRP A 210 -1.84 12.47 -21.08
CA TRP A 210 -1.58 12.27 -19.67
C TRP A 210 -0.18 11.71 -19.48
N ASP A 211 0.65 12.39 -18.70
CA ASP A 211 1.93 11.90 -18.24
C ASP A 211 1.74 11.30 -16.84
N LEU A 212 1.73 9.97 -16.78
CA LEU A 212 1.69 9.19 -15.54
C LEU A 212 3.10 9.08 -14.98
N ASN A 213 3.33 9.60 -13.79
CA ASN A 213 4.63 9.55 -13.12
C ASN A 213 4.56 8.62 -11.91
N PHE A 214 5.50 7.69 -11.87
CA PHE A 214 5.62 6.65 -10.85
C PHE A 214 6.96 6.78 -10.11
N PRO A 215 7.08 6.22 -8.90
CA PRO A 215 8.37 6.04 -8.26
C PRO A 215 9.36 5.27 -9.15
N VAL A 216 10.66 5.52 -8.95
CA VAL A 216 11.73 4.89 -9.72
C VAL A 216 11.67 3.36 -9.58
N GLU A 217 11.92 2.65 -10.68
CA GLU A 217 11.90 1.18 -10.77
C GLU A 217 10.54 0.53 -10.41
N SER A 218 9.41 1.23 -10.54
CA SER A 218 8.08 0.65 -10.24
C SER A 218 7.69 -0.48 -11.19
N SER A 219 6.93 -1.46 -10.68
CA SER A 219 6.18 -2.40 -11.51
C SER A 219 4.76 -1.88 -11.72
N VAL A 220 4.37 -1.57 -12.95
CA VAL A 220 3.09 -0.93 -13.29
C VAL A 220 2.19 -1.94 -14.00
N SER A 221 1.00 -2.19 -13.46
CA SER A 221 -0.06 -2.93 -14.13
C SER A 221 -1.07 -1.98 -14.76
N LEU A 222 -1.37 -2.22 -16.04
CA LEU A 222 -2.35 -1.52 -16.85
C LEU A 222 -3.53 -2.44 -17.12
N THR A 223 -4.75 -1.97 -16.84
CA THR A 223 -5.98 -2.73 -17.04
C THR A 223 -7.01 -1.89 -17.78
N TRP A 224 -7.52 -2.39 -18.91
CA TRP A 224 -8.55 -1.68 -19.67
C TRP A 224 -9.94 -1.95 -19.09
N GLY A 225 -10.68 -0.89 -18.78
CA GLY A 225 -12.09 -0.98 -18.43
C GLY A 225 -12.96 -1.13 -19.69
N TYR A 226 -12.76 -0.22 -20.65
CA TYR A 226 -13.38 -0.29 -21.97
C TYR A 226 -12.55 0.48 -22.99
N ILE A 227 -12.71 0.10 -24.26
CA ILE A 227 -12.27 0.83 -25.45
C ILE A 227 -13.44 0.79 -26.43
N ASP A 228 -13.99 1.96 -26.73
CA ASP A 228 -15.05 2.16 -27.71
C ASP A 228 -14.82 3.48 -28.44
N MET A 229 -14.17 3.39 -29.60
CA MET A 229 -13.80 4.49 -30.48
C MET A 229 -14.12 4.13 -31.93
N GLU A 230 -14.05 5.09 -32.84
CA GLU A 230 -14.17 4.81 -34.26
C GLU A 230 -13.21 3.68 -34.68
N ASN A 231 -13.74 2.73 -35.45
CA ASN A 231 -12.98 1.58 -35.90
C ASN A 231 -12.30 1.87 -37.24
N HIS A 232 -10.99 1.68 -37.31
CA HIS A 232 -10.23 1.79 -38.55
C HIS A 232 -9.10 0.74 -38.58
N SER A 233 -8.82 0.16 -39.74
CA SER A 233 -7.82 -0.92 -39.89
C SER A 233 -6.42 -0.54 -39.40
N SER A 234 -6.08 0.75 -39.45
CA SER A 234 -4.82 1.31 -38.97
C SER A 234 -4.94 2.23 -37.74
N CYS A 235 -6.14 2.40 -37.16
CA CYS A 235 -6.39 3.32 -36.05
C CYS A 235 -5.81 4.73 -36.26
N ASN A 236 -6.09 5.34 -37.42
CA ASN A 236 -5.56 6.66 -37.79
C ASN A 236 -6.54 7.81 -37.58
N TYR A 237 -7.83 7.51 -37.45
CA TYR A 237 -8.87 8.48 -37.13
C TYR A 237 -8.86 8.72 -35.61
N ASP A 238 -9.63 7.90 -34.89
CA ASP A 238 -9.64 7.90 -33.44
C ASP A 238 -8.71 6.84 -32.87
N TRP A 239 -7.90 7.21 -31.89
CA TRP A 239 -6.99 6.26 -31.27
C TRP A 239 -6.54 6.66 -29.87
N VAL A 240 -6.20 5.64 -29.09
CA VAL A 240 -5.40 5.76 -27.87
C VAL A 240 -4.07 5.04 -28.03
N ASP A 241 -3.01 5.63 -27.48
CA ASP A 241 -1.66 5.07 -27.45
C ASP A 241 -1.08 5.25 -26.05
N VAL A 242 -0.33 4.25 -25.58
CA VAL A 242 0.34 4.26 -24.29
C VAL A 242 1.82 4.03 -24.53
N ARG A 243 2.65 5.03 -24.17
CA ARG A 243 4.09 5.02 -24.48
C ARG A 243 4.95 5.08 -23.24
N HIS A 244 6.07 4.36 -23.29
CA HIS A 244 7.22 4.54 -22.40
C HIS A 244 8.41 4.97 -23.26
N ASN A 245 9.09 6.07 -22.92
CA ASN A 245 10.28 6.56 -23.65
C ASN A 245 10.13 6.55 -25.18
N SER A 246 9.00 7.10 -25.68
CA SER A 246 8.61 7.16 -27.10
C SER A 246 8.15 5.86 -27.76
N GLN A 247 8.25 4.71 -27.10
CA GLN A 247 7.80 3.42 -27.64
C GLN A 247 6.40 3.07 -27.13
N SER A 248 5.52 2.65 -28.04
CA SER A 248 4.20 2.13 -27.68
C SER A 248 4.35 0.80 -26.94
N VAL A 249 3.81 0.71 -25.73
CA VAL A 249 3.85 -0.52 -24.91
C VAL A 249 3.00 -1.65 -25.52
N TYR A 250 2.04 -1.29 -26.37
CA TYR A 250 1.21 -2.23 -27.14
C TYR A 250 1.74 -2.48 -28.56
N GLY A 251 2.87 -1.87 -28.94
CA GLY A 251 3.41 -1.91 -30.29
C GLY A 251 2.55 -1.24 -31.38
N ARG A 252 1.36 -0.74 -31.05
CA ARG A 252 0.43 -0.06 -31.97
C ARG A 252 -0.54 0.83 -31.22
N LYS A 253 -1.17 1.74 -31.96
CA LYS A 253 -2.38 2.46 -31.56
C LYS A 253 -3.56 1.49 -31.41
N LEU A 254 -4.47 1.80 -30.49
CA LEU A 254 -5.69 1.03 -30.24
C LEU A 254 -6.92 1.87 -30.64
N CYS A 255 -7.93 1.23 -31.21
CA CYS A 255 -9.19 1.84 -31.62
C CYS A 255 -10.29 0.77 -31.77
N GLY A 256 -11.50 1.19 -32.14
CA GLY A 256 -12.67 0.30 -32.29
C GLY A 256 -13.42 0.02 -30.99
N SER A 257 -14.45 -0.83 -31.08
CA SER A 257 -15.23 -1.31 -29.94
C SER A 257 -14.74 -2.70 -29.53
N LEU A 258 -13.91 -2.76 -28.48
CA LEU A 258 -13.29 -4.00 -28.04
C LEU A 258 -14.13 -4.69 -26.96
N ASN A 259 -14.37 -5.98 -27.12
CA ASN A 259 -15.07 -6.79 -26.13
C ASN A 259 -14.15 -7.19 -24.95
N SER A 260 -14.74 -7.67 -23.86
CA SER A 260 -14.02 -8.03 -22.63
C SER A 260 -12.92 -9.08 -22.82
N SER A 261 -13.06 -10.00 -23.79
CA SER A 261 -12.03 -11.02 -24.06
C SER A 261 -10.79 -10.40 -24.69
N VAL A 262 -10.98 -9.46 -25.63
CA VAL A 262 -9.87 -8.73 -26.26
C VAL A 262 -9.20 -7.79 -25.27
N LEU A 263 -9.98 -7.10 -24.43
CA LEU A 263 -9.44 -6.21 -23.40
C LEU A 263 -8.55 -6.94 -22.38
N GLN A 264 -8.94 -8.15 -21.97
CA GLN A 264 -8.10 -8.97 -21.07
C GLN A 264 -6.73 -9.30 -21.67
N LEU A 265 -6.65 -9.51 -22.99
CA LEU A 265 -5.38 -9.74 -23.68
C LEU A 265 -4.50 -8.47 -23.78
N LEU A 266 -5.09 -7.29 -23.58
CA LEU A 266 -4.39 -6.00 -23.53
C LEU A 266 -4.00 -5.58 -22.11
N ASN A 267 -4.35 -6.35 -21.08
CA ASN A 267 -3.83 -6.09 -19.75
C ASN A 267 -2.33 -6.37 -19.74
N LEU A 268 -1.55 -5.44 -19.20
CA LEU A 268 -0.10 -5.47 -19.29
C LEU A 268 0.53 -5.15 -17.95
N THR A 269 1.55 -5.90 -17.58
CA THR A 269 2.42 -5.55 -16.45
C THR A 269 3.78 -5.18 -17.02
N LEU A 270 4.21 -3.96 -16.72
CA LEU A 270 5.50 -3.42 -17.10
C LEU A 270 6.38 -3.33 -15.86
N HIS A 271 7.65 -3.68 -16.00
CA HIS A 271 8.62 -3.63 -14.91
C HIS A 271 9.61 -2.51 -15.16
N LYS A 272 10.13 -1.91 -14.07
CA LYS A 272 11.13 -0.85 -14.12
C LYS A 272 10.68 0.37 -14.92
N ILE A 273 9.45 0.81 -14.65
CA ILE A 273 8.84 1.97 -15.30
C ILE A 273 8.71 3.08 -14.28
N ASN A 274 9.18 4.28 -14.64
CA ASN A 274 9.00 5.49 -13.86
C ASN A 274 8.03 6.48 -14.53
N ASN A 275 7.72 6.31 -15.82
CA ASN A 275 6.73 7.14 -16.49
C ASN A 275 5.98 6.41 -17.62
N LEU A 276 4.74 6.82 -17.87
CA LEU A 276 3.99 6.45 -19.05
C LEU A 276 3.27 7.67 -19.62
N LYS A 277 3.25 7.80 -20.94
CA LYS A 277 2.45 8.81 -21.64
C LYS A 277 1.26 8.16 -22.32
N VAL A 278 0.06 8.50 -21.88
CA VAL A 278 -1.19 8.13 -22.55
C VAL A 278 -1.58 9.28 -23.46
N SER A 279 -1.85 8.99 -24.73
CA SER A 279 -2.27 9.98 -25.73
C SER A 279 -3.55 9.51 -26.39
N PHE A 280 -4.52 10.41 -26.50
CA PHE A 280 -5.76 10.19 -27.24
C PHE A 280 -5.94 11.30 -28.28
N ARG A 281 -6.44 10.91 -29.46
CA ARG A 281 -6.81 11.83 -30.51
C ARG A 281 -8.10 11.37 -31.16
N SER A 282 -9.00 12.30 -31.41
CA SER A 282 -10.17 12.10 -32.26
C SER A 282 -10.07 12.88 -33.57
N ASP A 283 -10.75 12.39 -34.60
CA ASP A 283 -10.97 13.11 -35.85
C ASP A 283 -12.29 13.92 -35.80
N GLY A 284 -12.77 14.40 -36.95
CA GLY A 284 -13.95 15.27 -37.01
C GLY A 284 -15.31 14.57 -36.93
N SER A 285 -15.38 13.24 -36.76
CA SER A 285 -16.65 12.50 -36.78
C SER A 285 -16.62 11.16 -36.04
N ASN A 286 -17.78 10.49 -35.99
CA ASN A 286 -17.95 9.11 -35.49
C ASN A 286 -17.61 8.90 -34.01
N GLU A 287 -17.87 9.91 -33.18
CA GLU A 287 -17.58 9.88 -31.76
C GLU A 287 -18.34 8.74 -31.06
N LYS A 288 -17.65 8.08 -30.14
CA LYS A 288 -18.15 6.95 -29.33
C LYS A 288 -17.93 7.24 -27.85
N ARG A 289 -18.07 6.23 -27.01
CA ARG A 289 -17.94 6.35 -25.56
C ARG A 289 -16.53 6.75 -25.10
N GLY A 290 -15.48 6.42 -25.86
CA GLY A 290 -14.09 6.67 -25.53
C GLY A 290 -13.42 5.47 -24.89
N PHE A 291 -12.54 5.70 -23.91
CA PHE A 291 -11.86 4.63 -23.20
C PHE A 291 -11.74 4.89 -21.71
N ARG A 292 -11.45 3.84 -20.96
CA ARG A 292 -11.01 3.91 -19.57
C ARG A 292 -9.86 2.93 -19.34
N LEU A 293 -8.74 3.46 -18.86
CA LEU A 293 -7.53 2.73 -18.53
C LEU A 293 -7.22 2.89 -17.04
N PHE A 294 -7.11 1.79 -16.31
CA PHE A 294 -6.67 1.77 -14.93
C PHE A 294 -5.17 1.48 -14.85
N TYR A 295 -4.49 2.09 -13.90
CA TYR A 295 -3.11 1.77 -13.58
C TYR A 295 -2.94 1.52 -12.08
N ARG A 296 -2.01 0.62 -11.73
CA ARG A 296 -1.57 0.37 -10.37
C ARG A 296 -0.08 0.02 -10.34
N THR A 297 0.67 0.57 -9.40
CA THR A 297 2.07 0.23 -9.14
C THR A 297 2.19 -0.76 -7.98
N TYR A 298 3.26 -1.56 -7.99
CA TYR A 298 3.66 -2.51 -6.95
C TYR A 298 5.15 -2.38 -6.66
#